data_AF-A0A0D8XTS9-F1
#
_entry.id   AF-A0A0D8XTS9-F1
#
_cell.length_a   1.000
_cell.length_b   1.000
_cell.length_c   1.000
_cell.angle_alpha   90.00
_cell.angle_beta   90.00
_cell.angle_gamma   90.00
#
_symmetry.space_group_name_H-M   'P 1'
#
loop_
_entity.id
_entity.type
_entity.pdbx_description
1 polymer ?
#
loop_
_entity_poly.entity_id
_entity_poly.type
_entity_poly.pdbx_seq_one_letter_code
_entity_poly.pdbx_strand_id
1 'polypeptide(L)'
;MVLCLILTVIATFNGKIFSWNCLRQSHRCTPWENEHIKSIKAMAIFMCLAIASEMICLLWNLITFCACCLKKYIIHPLMLFSFITTALLLVPVVLYTTSHQKSLDYYYQHRNTELGYSFWLLVGALVLAGVDTAVASLTVCLGSRGF
;
A
#
# COMPACT_ATOMS: atom_id res chain seq x y z
N MET A 1 -4.66 10.53 -2.06
CA MET A 1 -5.59 9.37 -1.92
C MET A 1 -5.97 8.70 -3.25
N VAL A 2 -6.66 9.36 -4.21
CA VAL A 2 -7.04 8.70 -5.49
C VAL A 2 -5.83 8.18 -6.26
N LEU A 3 -4.77 8.99 -6.39
CA LEU A 3 -3.54 8.57 -7.05
C LEU A 3 -2.85 7.41 -6.31
N CYS A 4 -2.86 7.42 -4.98
CA CYS A 4 -2.32 6.34 -4.16
C CYS A 4 -3.05 5.03 -4.46
N LEU A 5 -4.39 5.06 -4.50
CA LEU A 5 -5.23 3.92 -4.88
C LEU A 5 -4.93 3.40 -6.29
N ILE A 6 -4.72 4.30 -7.25
CA ILE A 6 -4.37 3.88 -8.62
C ILE A 6 -3.02 3.16 -8.61
N LEU A 7 -2.02 3.70 -7.91
CA LEU A 7 -0.69 3.08 -7.84
C LEU A 7 -0.71 1.75 -7.08
N THR A 8 -1.43 1.64 -5.96
CA THR A 8 -1.57 0.40 -5.19
C THR A 8 -2.30 -0.67 -6.01
N VAL A 9 -3.39 -0.33 -6.70
CA VAL A 9 -4.12 -1.25 -7.57
C VAL A 9 -3.26 -1.71 -8.75
N ILE A 10 -2.54 -0.80 -9.42
CA ILE A 10 -1.62 -1.16 -10.52
C ILE A 10 -0.50 -2.06 -9.99
N ALA A 11 0.14 -1.70 -8.88
CA ALA A 11 1.19 -2.50 -8.28
C ALA A 11 0.70 -3.91 -7.87
N THR A 12 -0.55 -4.01 -7.44
CA THR A 12 -1.16 -5.26 -6.98
C THR A 12 -1.61 -6.16 -8.13
N PHE A 13 -2.31 -5.64 -9.14
CA PHE A 13 -2.93 -6.46 -10.19
C PHE A 13 -2.14 -6.52 -11.50
N ASN A 14 -1.50 -5.41 -11.88
CA ASN A 14 -0.71 -5.33 -13.12
C ASN A 14 0.79 -5.44 -12.85
N GLY A 15 1.19 -5.28 -11.59
CA GLY A 15 2.57 -5.39 -11.17
C GLY A 15 3.00 -6.86 -11.08
N LYS A 16 4.10 -7.20 -11.76
CA LYS A 16 4.77 -8.50 -11.61
C LYS A 16 5.45 -8.72 -10.23
N ILE A 17 4.97 -8.09 -9.15
CA ILE A 17 5.55 -8.25 -7.79
C ILE A 17 5.42 -9.71 -7.34
N PHE A 18 4.27 -10.31 -7.61
CA PHE A 18 3.99 -11.73 -7.35
C PHE A 18 2.97 -12.25 -8.37
N SER A 19 3.05 -13.53 -8.72
CA SER A 19 2.08 -14.13 -9.63
C SER A 19 0.80 -14.48 -8.89
N TRP A 20 -0.32 -13.80 -9.21
CA TRP A 20 -1.66 -14.18 -8.71
C TRP A 20 -2.01 -15.65 -9.03
N ASN A 21 -1.47 -16.18 -10.12
CA ASN A 21 -1.63 -17.58 -10.48
C ASN A 21 -0.89 -18.52 -9.51
N CYS A 22 0.26 -18.12 -8.97
CA CYS A 22 0.96 -18.88 -7.92
C CYS A 22 0.19 -18.81 -6.58
N LEU A 23 -0.36 -17.64 -6.22
CA LEU A 23 -1.19 -17.48 -5.01
C LEU A 23 -2.46 -18.34 -5.04
N ARG A 24 -3.09 -18.47 -6.21
CA ARG A 24 -4.30 -19.27 -6.42
C ARG A 24 -4.01 -20.74 -6.69
N GLN A 25 -2.89 -21.04 -7.34
CA GLN A 25 -2.52 -22.37 -7.80
C GLN A 25 -1.05 -22.65 -7.47
N SER A 26 -0.83 -23.29 -6.31
CA SER A 26 0.48 -23.62 -5.74
C SER A 26 1.42 -24.39 -6.69
N HIS A 27 0.91 -25.01 -7.75
CA HIS A 27 1.68 -25.87 -8.65
C HIS A 27 2.42 -25.11 -9.77
N ARG A 28 2.11 -23.83 -10.03
CA ARG A 28 2.80 -23.02 -11.05
C ARG A 28 3.78 -21.99 -10.46
N CYS A 29 4.17 -22.16 -9.21
CA CYS A 29 5.10 -21.26 -8.56
C CYS A 29 6.53 -21.54 -9.01
N THR A 30 7.30 -20.49 -9.22
CA THR A 30 8.76 -20.62 -9.39
C THR A 30 9.40 -21.10 -8.07
N PRO A 31 10.59 -21.73 -8.11
CA PRO A 31 11.24 -22.25 -6.90
C PRO A 31 11.46 -21.17 -5.82
N TRP A 32 11.77 -19.93 -6.23
CA TRP A 32 11.87 -18.78 -5.33
C TRP A 32 10.51 -18.39 -4.68
N GLU A 33 9.41 -18.38 -5.43
CA GLU A 33 8.08 -18.09 -4.87
C GLU A 33 7.65 -19.15 -3.86
N ASN A 34 8.03 -20.40 -4.08
CA ASN A 34 7.65 -21.50 -3.20
C ASN A 34 8.35 -21.41 -1.84
N GLU A 35 9.63 -20.99 -1.83
CA GLU A 35 10.40 -20.79 -0.59
C GLU A 35 9.85 -19.62 0.24
N HIS A 36 9.38 -18.55 -0.43
CA HIS A 36 8.85 -17.35 0.23
C HIS A 36 7.32 -17.21 0.16
N ILE A 37 6.59 -18.31 -0.08
CA ILE A 37 5.13 -18.32 -0.29
C ILE A 37 4.36 -17.67 0.86
N LYS A 38 4.84 -17.82 2.10
CA LYS A 38 4.24 -17.23 3.31
C LYS A 38 4.34 -15.70 3.28
N SER A 39 5.52 -15.17 2.95
CA SER A 39 5.78 -13.73 2.86
C SER A 39 4.97 -13.10 1.72
N ILE A 40 4.92 -13.77 0.56
CA ILE A 40 4.15 -13.30 -0.60
C ILE A 40 2.65 -13.28 -0.29
N LYS A 41 2.11 -14.31 0.37
CA LYS A 41 0.72 -14.33 0.83
C LYS A 41 0.43 -13.20 1.81
N ALA A 42 1.31 -12.95 2.78
CA ALA A 42 1.16 -11.85 3.71
C ALA A 42 1.13 -10.50 2.97
N MET A 43 2.09 -10.24 2.07
CA MET A 43 2.12 -9.02 1.24
C MET A 43 0.79 -8.81 0.50
N ALA A 44 0.28 -9.85 -0.16
CA ALA A 44 -0.97 -9.78 -0.92
C ALA A 44 -2.17 -9.43 -0.01
N ILE A 45 -2.27 -10.03 1.18
CA ILE A 45 -3.33 -9.72 2.15
C ILE A 45 -3.23 -8.26 2.59
N PHE A 46 -2.04 -7.79 2.96
CA PHE A 46 -1.82 -6.40 3.38
C PHE A 46 -2.14 -5.39 2.28
N MET A 47 -1.77 -5.69 1.02
CA MET A 47 -2.13 -4.84 -0.12
C MET A 47 -3.64 -4.81 -0.37
N CYS A 48 -4.34 -5.94 -0.28
CA CYS A 48 -5.80 -5.96 -0.38
C CYS A 48 -6.48 -5.17 0.73
N LEU A 49 -6.00 -5.28 1.98
CA LEU A 49 -6.48 -4.48 3.10
C LEU A 49 -6.23 -2.99 2.89
N ALA A 50 -5.06 -2.62 2.34
CA ALA A 50 -4.74 -1.23 1.99
C ALA A 50 -5.73 -0.69 0.96
N ILE A 51 -5.97 -1.40 -0.15
CA ILE A 51 -6.94 -1.00 -1.18
C ILE A 51 -8.35 -0.83 -0.58
N ALA A 52 -8.79 -1.76 0.28
CA ALA A 52 -10.08 -1.65 0.94
C ALA A 52 -10.17 -0.39 1.83
N SER A 53 -9.11 -0.10 2.59
CA SER A 53 -9.04 1.12 3.42
C SER A 53 -9.06 2.41 2.60
N GLU A 54 -8.38 2.43 1.44
CA GLU A 54 -8.38 3.57 0.52
C GLU A 54 -9.76 3.79 -0.11
N MET A 55 -10.46 2.72 -0.47
CA MET A 55 -11.84 2.79 -0.97
C MET A 55 -12.79 3.37 0.08
N ILE A 56 -12.67 2.94 1.33
CA ILE A 56 -13.47 3.48 2.44
C ILE A 56 -13.14 4.97 2.64
N CYS A 57 -11.87 5.38 2.55
CA CYS A 57 -11.48 6.79 2.63
C CYS A 57 -12.09 7.63 1.51
N LEU A 58 -12.07 7.15 0.27
CA LEU A 58 -12.67 7.84 -0.86
C LEU A 58 -14.19 7.96 -0.71
N LEU A 59 -14.84 6.88 -0.28
CA LEU A 59 -16.27 6.88 0.01
C LEU A 59 -16.59 7.91 1.11
N TRP A 60 -15.79 7.96 2.16
CA TRP A 60 -15.96 8.91 3.26
C TRP A 60 -15.73 10.35 2.84
N ASN A 61 -14.73 10.62 2.00
CA ASN A 61 -14.51 11.94 1.40
C ASN A 61 -15.69 12.37 0.54
N LEU A 62 -16.26 11.45 -0.24
CA LEU A 62 -17.44 11.73 -1.07
C LEU A 62 -18.68 12.04 -0.21
N ILE A 63 -18.92 11.25 0.83
CA ILE A 63 -20.00 11.49 1.80
C ILE A 63 -19.81 12.84 2.48
N THR A 64 -18.58 13.18 2.88
CA THR A 64 -18.26 14.47 3.52
C THR A 64 -18.52 15.65 2.58
N PHE A 65 -18.15 15.51 1.31
CA PHE A 65 -18.41 16.51 0.28
C PHE A 65 -19.92 16.73 0.05
N CYS A 66 -20.71 15.64 0.00
CA CYS A 66 -22.16 15.70 -0.12
C CYS A 66 -22.85 16.20 1.18
N ALA A 67 -22.26 15.93 2.34
CA ALA A 67 -22.74 16.33 3.66
C ALA A 67 -22.29 17.75 4.06
N CYS A 68 -21.69 18.55 3.16
CA CYS A 68 -21.27 19.93 3.41
C CYS A 68 -22.39 20.87 3.91
N CYS A 69 -23.66 20.44 3.92
CA CYS A 69 -24.77 21.17 4.55
C CYS A 69 -25.03 20.81 6.03
N LEU A 70 -24.38 19.78 6.61
CA LEU A 70 -24.65 19.27 7.98
C LEU A 70 -23.37 18.97 8.79
N LYS A 71 -22.80 20.05 9.35
CA LYS A 71 -22.15 20.17 10.68
C LYS A 71 -21.15 19.07 11.20
N LYS A 72 -19.87 19.47 11.22
CA LYS A 72 -18.93 19.60 12.38
C LYS A 72 -18.30 18.37 13.09
N TYR A 73 -18.60 17.11 12.76
CA TYR A 73 -17.95 15.93 13.43
C TYR A 73 -17.12 14.99 12.53
N ILE A 74 -16.92 15.34 11.26
CA ILE A 74 -16.49 14.38 10.22
C ILE A 74 -14.96 14.33 10.01
N ILE A 75 -14.19 15.27 10.59
CA ILE A 75 -12.75 15.44 10.28
C ILE A 75 -11.87 14.37 10.94
N HIS A 76 -12.28 13.83 12.10
CA HIS A 76 -11.43 12.94 12.90
C HIS A 76 -11.14 11.54 12.29
N PRO A 77 -12.09 10.83 11.66
CA PRO A 77 -11.84 9.46 11.16
C PRO A 77 -10.86 9.42 9.98
N LEU A 78 -10.76 10.47 9.17
CA LEU A 78 -9.94 10.48 7.94
C LEU A 78 -8.43 10.31 8.24
N MET A 79 -7.97 10.93 9.32
CA MET A 79 -6.58 10.86 9.78
C MET A 79 -6.19 9.44 10.20
N LEU A 80 -7.08 8.76 10.94
CA LEU A 80 -6.85 7.40 11.42
C LEU A 80 -6.73 6.43 10.25
N PHE A 81 -7.64 6.52 9.26
CA PHE A 81 -7.59 5.63 8.11
C PHE A 81 -6.36 5.89 7.24
N SER A 82 -5.97 7.14 6.99
CA SER A 82 -4.76 7.45 6.23
C SER A 82 -3.49 6.91 6.91
N PHE A 83 -3.43 6.97 8.24
CA PHE A 83 -2.32 6.41 9.01
C PHE A 83 -2.28 4.88 8.91
N ILE A 84 -3.45 4.22 9.05
CA ILE A 84 -3.58 2.78 8.90
C ILE A 84 -3.16 2.34 7.49
N THR A 85 -3.60 3.02 6.43
CA THR A 85 -3.20 2.71 5.04
C THR A 85 -1.69 2.80 4.86
N THR A 86 -1.06 3.84 5.40
CA THR A 86 0.40 4.02 5.33
C THR A 86 1.13 2.88 6.05
N ALA A 87 0.67 2.48 7.24
CA ALA A 87 1.22 1.34 7.96
C ALA A 87 1.03 0.01 7.21
N LEU A 88 -0.15 -0.20 6.61
CA LEU A 88 -0.45 -1.39 5.81
C LEU A 88 0.40 -1.48 4.54
N LEU A 89 0.77 -0.35 3.93
CA LEU A 89 1.66 -0.30 2.75
C LEU A 89 3.14 -0.42 3.12
N LEU A 90 3.53 -0.03 4.34
CA LEU A 90 4.91 -0.17 4.82
C LEU A 90 5.32 -1.64 4.94
N VAL A 91 4.44 -2.51 5.46
CA VAL A 91 4.69 -3.94 5.65
C VAL A 91 5.14 -4.64 4.35
N PRO A 92 4.41 -4.56 3.21
CA PRO A 92 4.83 -5.22 1.98
C PRO A 92 6.14 -4.67 1.41
N VAL A 93 6.44 -3.37 1.57
CA VAL A 93 7.74 -2.78 1.15
C VAL A 93 8.90 -3.39 1.96
N VAL A 94 8.75 -3.52 3.28
CA VAL A 94 9.77 -4.11 4.16
C VAL A 94 9.94 -5.61 3.88
N LEU A 95 8.84 -6.35 3.71
CA LEU A 95 8.91 -7.77 3.39
C LEU A 95 9.58 -8.00 2.02
N TYR A 96 9.35 -7.14 1.04
CA TYR A 96 9.90 -7.31 -0.30
C TYR A 96 11.40 -7.05 -0.32
N THR A 97 11.85 -5.98 0.36
CA THR A 97 13.26 -5.61 0.48
C THR A 97 14.06 -6.64 1.29
N THR A 98 13.53 -7.10 2.42
CA THR A 98 14.19 -8.14 3.24
C THR A 98 14.26 -9.49 2.54
N SER A 99 13.23 -9.85 1.76
CA SER A 99 13.26 -11.06 0.92
C SER A 99 14.33 -10.94 -0.18
N HIS A 100 14.41 -9.80 -0.86
CA HIS A 100 15.43 -9.55 -1.89
C HIS A 100 16.85 -9.53 -1.34
N GLN A 101 17.09 -8.93 -0.17
CA GLN A 101 18.42 -8.94 0.44
C GLN A 101 18.91 -10.36 0.73
N LYS A 102 18.03 -11.24 1.23
CA LYS A 102 18.39 -12.64 1.47
C LYS A 102 18.68 -13.41 0.18
N SER A 103 17.95 -13.14 -0.89
CA SER A 103 18.24 -13.73 -2.20
C SER A 103 19.51 -13.19 -2.84
N LEU A 104 19.82 -11.90 -2.65
CA LEU A 104 21.03 -11.26 -3.19
C LEU A 104 22.31 -11.84 -2.58
N ASP A 105 22.34 -12.08 -1.27
CA ASP A 105 23.50 -12.67 -0.59
C ASP A 105 23.86 -14.07 -1.16
N TYR A 106 22.87 -14.76 -1.74
CA TYR A 106 23.03 -16.05 -2.43
C TYR A 106 23.37 -15.92 -3.93
N TYR A 107 23.13 -14.76 -4.56
CA TYR A 107 23.16 -14.56 -6.02
C TYR A 107 24.12 -13.45 -6.50
N TYR A 108 24.97 -12.89 -5.63
CA TYR A 108 25.97 -11.87 -5.97
C TYR A 108 27.06 -12.31 -6.96
N GLN A 109 27.03 -13.56 -7.45
CA GLN A 109 27.97 -14.05 -8.46
C GLN A 109 27.53 -13.77 -9.91
N HIS A 110 26.24 -13.50 -10.21
CA HIS A 110 25.83 -13.36 -11.60
C HIS A 110 24.54 -12.53 -11.82
N ARG A 111 24.75 -11.33 -12.38
CA ARG A 111 23.77 -10.40 -12.98
C ARG A 111 23.06 -9.42 -12.05
N ASN A 112 23.09 -8.17 -12.52
CA ASN A 112 22.25 -7.04 -12.15
C ASN A 112 20.77 -7.44 -12.06
N THR A 113 20.31 -7.78 -10.87
CA THR A 113 18.89 -7.95 -10.57
C THR A 113 18.29 -6.57 -10.31
N GLU A 114 17.78 -5.96 -11.37
CA GLU A 114 17.03 -4.72 -11.28
C GLU A 114 15.73 -4.95 -10.49
N LEU A 115 15.48 -4.11 -9.48
CA LEU A 115 14.22 -4.07 -8.76
C LEU A 115 13.08 -3.83 -9.77
N GLY A 116 12.09 -4.72 -9.78
CA GLY A 116 11.00 -4.65 -10.76
C GLY A 116 10.21 -3.33 -10.64
N TYR A 117 9.77 -2.77 -11.78
CA TYR A 117 8.99 -1.52 -11.87
C TYR A 117 7.85 -1.41 -10.84
N SER A 118 7.17 -2.52 -10.56
CA SER A 118 6.07 -2.58 -9.60
C SER A 118 6.49 -2.30 -8.15
N PHE A 119 7.73 -2.61 -7.76
CA PHE A 119 8.27 -2.22 -6.46
C PHE A 119 8.37 -0.70 -6.35
N TRP A 120 8.84 -0.02 -7.40
CA TRP A 120 8.89 1.44 -7.45
C TRP A 120 7.50 2.07 -7.43
N LEU A 121 6.49 1.43 -8.04
CA LEU A 121 5.09 1.85 -7.89
C LEU A 121 4.61 1.75 -6.44
N LEU A 122 4.97 0.67 -5.74
CA LEU A 122 4.62 0.48 -4.33
C LEU A 122 5.31 1.51 -3.43
N VAL A 123 6.60 1.79 -3.68
CA VAL A 123 7.34 2.86 -2.98
C VAL A 123 6.70 4.22 -3.27
N GLY A 124 6.33 4.49 -4.52
CA GLY A 124 5.62 5.72 -4.90
C GLY A 124 4.29 5.86 -4.16
N ALA A 125 3.49 4.79 -4.08
CA ALA A 125 2.26 4.75 -3.31
C ALA A 125 2.50 5.03 -1.81
N LEU A 126 3.54 4.44 -1.22
CA LEU A 126 3.91 4.68 0.18
C LEU A 126 4.26 6.15 0.45
N VAL A 127 5.05 6.78 -0.43
CA VAL A 127 5.40 8.21 -0.31
C VAL A 127 4.15 9.08 -0.43
N LEU A 128 3.27 8.79 -1.39
CA LEU A 128 2.00 9.49 -1.55
C LEU A 128 1.10 9.35 -0.32
N ALA A 129 0.98 8.15 0.25
CA ALA A 129 0.25 7.92 1.50
C ALA A 129 0.87 8.69 2.69
N GLY A 130 2.21 8.81 2.73
CA GLY A 130 2.93 9.63 3.69
C GLY A 130 2.63 11.14 3.57
N VAL A 131 2.52 11.64 2.34
CA VAL A 131 2.13 13.04 2.10
C VAL A 131 0.67 13.27 2.51
N ASP A 132 -0.23 12.34 2.15
CA ASP A 132 -1.64 12.43 2.54
C ASP A 132 -1.82 12.43 4.07
N THR A 133 -1.05 11.62 4.81
CA THR A 133 -1.08 11.62 6.29
C THR A 133 -0.58 12.94 6.88
N ALA A 134 0.44 13.56 6.29
CA ALA A 134 0.92 14.87 6.71
C ALA A 134 -0.13 15.97 6.45
N VAL A 135 -0.79 15.95 5.29
CA VAL A 135 -1.88 16.90 4.99
C VAL A 135 -3.06 16.69 5.93
N ALA A 136 -3.43 15.44 6.21
CA ALA A 136 -4.49 15.12 7.17
C ALA A 136 -4.16 15.60 8.59
N SER A 137 -2.91 15.43 9.04
CA SER A 137 -2.48 15.88 10.37
C SER A 137 -2.50 17.40 10.51
N LEU A 138 -1.99 18.12 9.49
CA LEU A 138 -2.06 19.58 9.43
C LEU A 138 -3.51 20.07 9.43
N THR A 139 -4.38 19.40 8.70
CA THR A 139 -5.83 19.73 8.65
C THR A 139 -6.48 19.58 10.03
N VAL A 140 -6.16 18.53 10.78
CA VAL A 140 -6.66 18.34 12.16
C VAL A 140 -6.10 19.40 13.11
N CYS A 141 -4.81 19.69 13.03
CA CYS A 141 -4.17 20.72 13.87
C CYS A 141 -4.71 22.13 13.61
N LEU A 142 -4.97 22.48 12.34
CA LEU A 142 -5.57 23.76 11.96
C LEU A 142 -7.06 23.81 12.31
N GLY A 143 -7.80 22.71 12.10
CA GLY A 143 -9.20 22.60 12.47
C GLY A 143 -9.44 22.72 13.99
N SER A 144 -8.48 22.31 14.81
CA SER A 144 -8.52 22.49 16.27
C SER A 144 -8.28 23.94 16.73
N ARG A 145 -7.69 24.80 15.89
CA ARG A 145 -7.38 26.20 16.24
C ARG A 145 -8.31 27.22 15.60
N GLY A 146 -9.12 26.80 14.62
CA GLY A 146 -10.10 27.65 13.94
C GLY A 146 -11.53 27.39 14.41
N PHE A 147 -11.85 27.79 15.65
CA PHE A 147 -13.18 28.22 16.10
C PHE A 147 -13.08 28.84 17.49
#